data_AF-A0A381WL57-F1
#
_entry.id   AF-A0A381WL57-F1
#
_cell.length_a   1.000
_cell.length_b   1.000
_cell.length_c   1.000
_cell.angle_alpha   90.00
_cell.angle_beta   90.00
_cell.angle_gamma   90.00
#
_symmetry.space_group_name_H-M   'P 1'
#
loop_
_entity.id
_entity.type
_entity.pdbx_description
1 polymer ?
#
loop_
_entity_poly.entity_id
_entity_poly.type
_entity_poly.pdbx_seq_one_letter_code
_entity_poly.pdbx_strand_id
1 'polypeptide(L)'
;VPQLEQTEFFISQLFWLVVTFTFLFIFLWRISLPRISSVLEKRESKIDDDITSAKKLQAEAEEIQKQIDQQLRNARLETSELIKTASSKFQNHATKELHQLDNNLSNTIEESATTIEKNIKDSLKQIHDQTYLIAKLTLSKISNVPVNDNEIKDTVDQLQPKVIN
;
A
#
# COMPACT_ATOMS: atom_id res chain seq x y z
N VAL A 1 -41.82 -21.33 109.11
CA VAL A 1 -40.43 -21.21 108.59
C VAL A 1 -40.46 -20.47 107.26
N PRO A 2 -39.91 -19.26 107.14
CA PRO A 2 -40.12 -18.38 105.98
C PRO A 2 -39.32 -18.79 104.72
N GLN A 3 -38.68 -19.96 104.75
CA GLN A 3 -37.73 -20.41 103.72
C GLN A 3 -38.43 -21.11 102.53
N LEU A 4 -39.65 -21.61 102.71
CA LEU A 4 -40.43 -22.25 101.64
C LEU A 4 -41.12 -21.22 100.72
N GLU A 5 -41.38 -20.00 101.20
CA GLU A 5 -41.99 -18.93 100.39
C GLU A 5 -41.01 -18.32 99.38
N GLN A 6 -39.69 -18.41 99.61
CA GLN A 6 -38.70 -17.89 98.65
C GLN A 6 -38.61 -18.74 97.37
N THR A 7 -38.88 -20.05 97.45
CA THR A 7 -38.80 -20.97 96.31
C THR A 7 -39.84 -20.63 95.24
N GLU A 8 -41.03 -20.16 95.62
CA GLU A 8 -42.08 -19.76 94.66
C GLU A 8 -41.68 -18.54 93.83
N PHE A 9 -40.98 -17.56 94.42
CA PHE A 9 -40.47 -16.40 93.69
C PHE A 9 -39.38 -16.79 92.68
N PHE A 10 -38.46 -17.71 93.04
CA PHE A 10 -37.44 -18.20 92.10
C PHE A 10 -38.04 -18.99 90.94
N ILE A 11 -39.09 -19.79 91.18
CA ILE A 11 -39.80 -20.54 90.14
C ILE A 11 -40.51 -19.57 89.17
N SER A 12 -41.19 -18.54 89.69
CA SER A 12 -41.85 -17.52 88.86
C SER A 12 -40.86 -16.72 88.01
N GLN A 13 -39.73 -16.29 88.59
CA GLN A 13 -38.67 -15.60 87.85
C GLN A 13 -38.07 -16.49 86.75
N LEU A 14 -37.86 -17.77 87.03
CA LEU A 14 -37.36 -18.74 86.05
C LEU A 14 -38.37 -18.95 84.93
N PHE A 15 -39.67 -19.05 85.25
CA PHE A 15 -40.75 -19.15 84.27
C PHE A 15 -40.76 -17.94 83.32
N TRP A 16 -40.76 -16.71 83.84
CA TRP A 16 -40.73 -15.51 83.01
C TRP A 16 -39.43 -15.35 82.23
N LEU A 17 -38.29 -15.77 82.78
CA LEU A 17 -37.02 -15.80 82.07
C LEU A 17 -37.10 -16.76 80.88
N VAL A 18 -37.64 -17.96 81.05
CA VAL A 18 -37.83 -18.91 79.94
C VAL A 18 -38.79 -18.35 78.90
N VAL A 19 -39.93 -17.80 79.30
CA VAL A 19 -40.93 -17.21 78.37
C VAL A 19 -40.32 -16.08 77.55
N THR A 20 -39.64 -15.12 78.18
CA THR A 20 -39.04 -13.98 77.49
C THR A 20 -37.83 -14.39 76.64
N PHE A 21 -37.00 -15.33 77.12
CA PHE A 21 -35.88 -15.86 76.38
C PHE A 21 -36.33 -16.66 75.15
N THR A 22 -37.34 -17.51 75.27
CA THR A 22 -37.92 -18.24 74.14
C THR A 22 -38.53 -17.28 73.11
N PHE A 23 -39.26 -16.26 73.56
CA PHE A 23 -39.79 -15.24 72.66
C PHE A 23 -38.66 -14.52 71.88
N LEU A 24 -37.61 -14.08 72.58
CA LEU A 24 -36.45 -13.44 71.96
C LEU A 24 -35.68 -14.39 71.03
N PHE A 25 -35.52 -15.65 71.40
CA PHE A 25 -34.89 -16.67 70.57
C PHE A 25 -35.63 -16.87 69.25
N ILE A 26 -36.96 -17.01 69.30
CA ILE A 26 -37.80 -17.13 68.10
C ILE A 26 -37.69 -15.88 67.24
N PHE A 27 -37.68 -14.69 67.85
CA PHE A 27 -37.51 -13.43 67.12
C PHE A 27 -36.16 -13.36 66.40
N LEU A 28 -35.05 -13.68 67.07
CA LEU A 28 -33.71 -13.71 66.46
C LEU A 28 -33.61 -14.77 65.35
N TRP A 29 -34.18 -15.96 65.57
CA TRP A 29 -34.19 -17.02 64.58
C TRP A 29 -35.01 -16.62 63.34
N ARG A 30 -36.18 -16.03 63.53
CA ARG A 30 -37.10 -15.67 62.43
C ARG A 30 -36.67 -14.41 61.69
N ILE A 31 -36.03 -13.43 62.35
CA ILE A 31 -35.69 -12.12 61.75
C ILE A 31 -34.19 -11.95 61.49
N SER A 32 -33.34 -12.19 62.50
CA SER A 32 -31.92 -11.80 62.42
C SER A 32 -31.13 -12.74 61.52
N LEU A 33 -31.31 -14.06 61.69
CA LEU A 33 -30.64 -15.06 60.86
C LEU A 33 -30.94 -14.93 59.35
N PRO A 34 -32.21 -14.84 58.90
CA PRO A 34 -32.48 -14.70 57.47
C PRO A 34 -31.97 -13.38 56.89
N ARG A 35 -31.98 -12.28 57.65
CA ARG A 35 -31.39 -11.01 57.18
C ARG A 35 -29.89 -11.14 56.95
N ILE A 36 -29.15 -11.74 57.88
CA ILE A 36 -27.70 -11.94 57.72
C ILE A 36 -27.42 -12.86 56.54
N SER A 37 -28.17 -13.96 56.40
CA SER A 37 -28.05 -14.88 55.26
C SER A 37 -28.28 -14.16 53.92
N SER A 38 -29.35 -13.36 53.83
CA SER A 38 -29.68 -12.64 52.58
C SER A 38 -28.60 -11.64 52.17
N VAL A 39 -27.94 -10.98 53.14
CA VAL A 39 -26.86 -10.03 52.85
C VAL A 39 -25.61 -10.78 52.38
N LEU A 40 -25.31 -11.91 53.00
CA LEU A 40 -24.16 -12.73 52.61
C LEU A 40 -24.34 -13.29 51.20
N GLU A 41 -25.51 -13.88 50.92
CA GLU A 41 -25.86 -14.42 49.60
C GLU A 41 -25.84 -13.32 48.52
N LYS A 42 -26.38 -12.14 48.80
CA LYS A 42 -26.33 -11.01 47.87
C LYS A 42 -24.91 -10.55 47.57
N ARG A 43 -24.01 -10.56 48.56
CA ARG A 43 -22.60 -10.22 48.35
C ARG A 43 -21.88 -11.30 47.55
N GLU A 44 -22.11 -12.55 47.86
CA GLU A 44 -21.53 -13.68 47.14
C GLU A 44 -21.96 -13.68 45.67
N SER A 45 -23.27 -13.56 45.40
CA SER A 45 -23.80 -13.43 44.05
C SER A 45 -23.21 -12.22 43.31
N LYS A 46 -23.10 -11.06 43.97
CA LYS A 46 -22.49 -9.88 43.34
C LYS A 46 -21.02 -10.10 42.98
N ILE A 47 -20.25 -10.76 43.84
CA ILE A 47 -18.86 -11.10 43.57
C ILE A 47 -18.75 -12.06 42.40
N ASP A 48 -19.58 -13.11 42.36
CA ASP A 48 -19.57 -14.09 41.28
C ASP A 48 -19.97 -13.48 39.93
N ASP A 49 -20.99 -12.62 39.93
CA ASP A 49 -21.41 -11.84 38.76
C ASP A 49 -20.29 -10.93 38.25
N ASP A 50 -19.61 -10.23 39.15
CA ASP A 50 -18.51 -9.32 38.81
C ASP A 50 -17.29 -10.12 38.28
N ILE A 51 -16.97 -11.28 38.87
CA ILE A 51 -15.90 -12.17 38.38
C ILE A 51 -16.24 -12.73 37.00
N THR A 52 -17.48 -13.17 36.80
CA THR A 52 -17.94 -13.71 35.51
C THR A 52 -17.91 -12.65 34.43
N SER A 53 -18.35 -11.43 34.77
CA SER A 53 -18.28 -10.27 33.87
C SER A 53 -16.84 -9.91 33.53
N ALA A 54 -15.94 -9.90 34.51
CA ALA A 54 -14.52 -9.62 34.29
C ALA A 54 -13.87 -10.68 33.38
N LYS A 55 -14.16 -11.98 33.60
CA LYS A 55 -13.68 -13.07 32.73
C LYS A 55 -14.18 -12.94 31.31
N LYS A 56 -15.46 -12.56 31.13
CA LYS A 56 -16.05 -12.33 29.81
C LYS A 56 -15.35 -11.17 29.09
N LEU A 57 -15.16 -10.03 29.77
CA LEU A 57 -14.46 -8.88 29.21
C LEU A 57 -12.99 -9.22 28.87
N GLN A 58 -12.33 -10.01 29.71
CA GLN A 58 -10.99 -10.50 29.42
C GLN A 58 -10.96 -11.37 28.16
N ALA A 59 -11.88 -12.33 28.02
CA ALA A 59 -11.96 -13.19 26.84
C ALA A 59 -12.28 -12.38 25.57
N GLU A 60 -13.17 -11.39 25.65
CA GLU A 60 -13.44 -10.47 24.54
C GLU A 60 -12.21 -9.64 24.16
N ALA A 61 -11.45 -9.14 25.13
CA ALA A 61 -10.21 -8.41 24.89
C ALA A 61 -9.13 -9.29 24.23
N GLU A 62 -8.97 -10.54 24.70
CA GLU A 62 -8.03 -11.51 24.11
C GLU A 62 -8.41 -11.85 22.66
N GLU A 63 -9.70 -12.01 22.35
CA GLU A 63 -10.18 -12.25 20.99
C GLU A 63 -9.95 -11.02 20.08
N ILE A 64 -10.24 -9.81 20.57
CA ILE A 64 -9.94 -8.57 19.84
C ILE A 64 -8.43 -8.45 19.57
N GLN A 65 -7.59 -8.73 20.56
CA GLN A 65 -6.14 -8.70 20.41
C GLN A 65 -5.68 -9.68 19.33
N LYS A 66 -6.20 -10.90 19.33
CA LYS A 66 -5.91 -11.92 18.32
C LYS A 66 -6.32 -11.47 16.92
N GLN A 67 -7.47 -10.82 16.78
CA GLN A 67 -7.94 -10.26 15.51
C GLN A 67 -7.04 -9.13 15.02
N ILE A 68 -6.63 -8.21 15.91
CA ILE A 68 -5.68 -7.14 15.59
C ILE A 68 -4.35 -7.73 15.11
N ASP A 69 -3.82 -8.71 15.82
CA ASP A 69 -2.56 -9.37 15.45
C ASP A 69 -2.68 -10.05 14.09
N GLN A 70 -3.81 -10.69 13.79
CA GLN A 70 -4.07 -11.30 12.49
C GLN A 70 -4.16 -10.25 11.38
N GLN A 71 -4.91 -9.16 11.59
CA GLN A 71 -5.01 -8.06 10.64
C GLN A 71 -3.64 -7.43 10.38
N LEU A 72 -2.83 -7.22 11.42
CA LEU A 72 -1.49 -6.66 11.28
C LEU A 72 -0.56 -7.58 10.48
N ARG A 73 -0.62 -8.90 10.71
CA ARG A 73 0.14 -9.87 9.91
C ARG A 73 -0.30 -9.85 8.45
N ASN A 74 -1.61 -9.86 8.19
CA ASN A 74 -2.14 -9.83 6.82
C ASN A 74 -1.75 -8.54 6.10
N ALA A 75 -1.92 -7.39 6.74
CA ALA A 75 -1.53 -6.10 6.18
C ALA A 75 -0.04 -6.04 5.83
N ARG A 76 0.83 -6.61 6.66
CA ARG A 76 2.28 -6.71 6.37
C ARG A 76 2.57 -7.59 5.16
N LEU A 77 1.88 -8.73 5.04
CA LEU A 77 2.02 -9.63 3.89
C LEU A 77 1.54 -8.96 2.60
N GLU A 78 0.35 -8.36 2.62
CA GLU A 78 -0.20 -7.60 1.48
C GLU A 78 0.71 -6.44 1.08
N THR A 79 1.24 -5.69 2.04
CA THR A 79 2.19 -4.60 1.76
C THR A 79 3.46 -5.12 1.10
N SER A 80 4.01 -6.23 1.60
CA SER A 80 5.22 -6.84 1.03
C SER A 80 4.97 -7.32 -0.41
N GLU A 81 3.83 -7.95 -0.66
CA GLU A 81 3.42 -8.38 -1.99
C GLU A 81 3.18 -7.18 -2.93
N LEU A 82 2.54 -6.12 -2.44
CA LEU A 82 2.31 -4.90 -3.19
C LEU A 82 3.63 -4.24 -3.59
N ILE A 83 4.59 -4.14 -2.67
CA ILE A 83 5.92 -3.57 -2.96
C ILE A 83 6.63 -4.44 -4.02
N LYS A 84 6.59 -5.77 -3.87
CA LYS A 84 7.22 -6.69 -4.83
C LYS A 84 6.60 -6.57 -6.22
N THR A 85 5.28 -6.56 -6.31
CA THR A 85 4.55 -6.45 -7.57
C THR A 85 4.73 -5.06 -8.21
N ALA A 86 4.72 -3.99 -7.43
CA ALA A 86 4.99 -2.64 -7.89
C ALA A 86 6.42 -2.53 -8.45
N SER A 87 7.42 -3.04 -7.73
CA SER A 87 8.82 -3.04 -8.18
C SER A 87 8.99 -3.82 -9.48
N SER A 88 8.40 -5.02 -9.59
CA SER A 88 8.44 -5.82 -10.82
C SER A 88 7.74 -5.12 -11.98
N LYS A 89 6.58 -4.49 -11.76
CA LYS A 89 5.89 -3.69 -12.78
C LYS A 89 6.73 -2.50 -13.24
N PHE A 90 7.39 -1.81 -12.30
CA PHE A 90 8.27 -0.69 -12.61
C PHE A 90 9.46 -1.12 -13.45
N GLN A 91 10.11 -2.23 -13.09
CA GLN A 91 11.22 -2.80 -13.86
C GLN A 91 10.78 -3.17 -15.28
N ASN A 92 9.66 -3.90 -15.41
CA ASN A 92 9.12 -4.27 -16.72
C ASN A 92 8.76 -3.04 -17.57
N HIS A 93 8.16 -2.02 -16.96
CA HIS A 93 7.83 -0.78 -17.65
C HIS A 93 9.10 -0.04 -18.10
N ALA A 94 10.09 0.09 -17.23
CA ALA A 94 11.36 0.72 -17.56
C ALA A 94 12.08 -0.01 -18.69
N THR A 95 12.15 -1.34 -18.65
CA THR A 95 12.74 -2.15 -19.73
C THR A 95 11.98 -1.98 -21.05
N LYS A 96 10.64 -1.94 -21.01
CA LYS A 96 9.82 -1.71 -22.21
C LYS A 96 10.05 -0.32 -22.82
N GLU A 97 10.05 0.72 -21.99
CA GLU A 97 10.33 2.10 -22.42
C GLU A 97 11.74 2.23 -23.00
N LEU A 98 12.75 1.62 -22.36
CA LEU A 98 14.12 1.60 -22.87
C LEU A 98 14.20 0.90 -24.23
N HIS A 99 13.56 -0.26 -24.40
CA HIS A 99 13.52 -0.93 -25.70
C HIS A 99 12.79 -0.12 -26.77
N GLN A 100 11.71 0.57 -26.42
CA GLN A 100 11.01 1.46 -27.36
C GLN A 100 11.88 2.66 -27.74
N LEU A 101 12.57 3.26 -26.78
CA LEU A 101 13.49 4.35 -27.01
C LEU A 101 14.66 3.93 -27.90
N ASP A 102 15.27 2.77 -27.65
CA ASP A 102 16.35 2.22 -28.46
C ASP A 102 15.91 2.00 -29.91
N ASN A 103 14.72 1.42 -30.12
CA ASN A 103 14.16 1.22 -31.45
C ASN A 103 13.91 2.56 -32.18
N ASN A 104 13.33 3.54 -31.48
CA ASN A 104 13.09 4.87 -32.05
C ASN A 104 14.40 5.58 -32.40
N LEU A 105 15.41 5.46 -31.54
CA LEU A 105 16.73 6.03 -31.79
C LEU A 105 17.40 5.37 -33.00
N SER A 106 17.34 4.05 -33.10
CA SER A 106 17.85 3.30 -34.26
C SER A 106 17.19 3.76 -35.56
N ASN A 107 15.86 3.88 -35.58
CA ASN A 107 15.12 4.36 -36.75
C ASN A 107 15.51 5.81 -37.11
N THR A 108 15.64 6.68 -36.10
CA THR A 108 16.03 8.08 -36.32
C THR A 108 17.44 8.19 -36.89
N ILE A 109 18.37 7.33 -36.45
CA ILE A 109 19.74 7.26 -36.98
C ILE A 109 19.70 6.82 -38.45
N GLU A 110 18.90 5.80 -38.79
CA GLU A 110 18.76 5.31 -40.16
C GLU A 110 18.13 6.37 -41.09
N GLU A 111 17.06 7.04 -40.65
CA GLU A 111 16.44 8.15 -41.38
C GLU A 111 17.40 9.34 -41.57
N SER A 112 18.20 9.65 -40.56
CA SER A 112 19.21 10.71 -40.64
C SER A 112 20.33 10.32 -41.63
N ALA A 113 20.80 9.07 -41.59
CA ALA A 113 21.82 8.57 -42.50
C ALA A 113 21.37 8.63 -43.97
N THR A 114 20.14 8.16 -44.24
CA THR A 114 19.55 8.21 -45.60
C THR A 114 19.32 9.65 -46.07
N THR A 115 18.92 10.56 -45.17
CA THR A 115 18.78 11.99 -45.48
C THR A 115 20.13 12.64 -45.80
N ILE A 116 21.18 12.32 -45.04
CA ILE A 116 22.55 12.80 -45.30
C ILE A 116 23.02 12.31 -46.67
N GLU A 117 22.84 11.03 -46.99
CA GLU A 117 23.24 10.46 -48.29
C GLU A 117 22.51 11.15 -49.45
N LYS A 118 21.20 11.35 -49.31
CA LYS A 118 20.40 12.10 -50.29
C LYS A 118 20.92 13.54 -50.46
N ASN A 119 21.16 14.25 -49.36
CA ASN A 119 21.66 15.63 -49.39
C ASN A 119 23.05 15.73 -50.03
N ILE A 120 23.94 14.75 -49.81
CA ILE A 120 25.25 14.67 -50.47
C ILE A 120 25.05 14.51 -51.98
N LYS A 121 24.19 13.59 -52.41
CA LYS A 121 23.91 13.35 -53.82
C LYS A 121 23.31 14.58 -54.51
N ASP A 122 22.34 15.24 -53.87
CA ASP A 122 21.70 16.44 -54.39
C ASP A 122 22.68 17.63 -54.45
N SER A 123 23.55 17.78 -53.45
CA SER A 123 24.60 18.80 -53.43
C SER A 123 25.65 18.58 -54.52
N LEU A 124 26.08 17.33 -54.74
CA LEU A 124 27.00 16.98 -55.83
C LEU A 124 26.38 17.31 -57.19
N LYS A 125 25.09 17.02 -57.39
CA LYS A 125 24.37 17.39 -58.60
C LYS A 125 24.32 18.90 -58.80
N GLN A 126 24.00 19.68 -57.76
CA GLN A 126 24.02 21.13 -57.83
C GLN A 126 25.40 21.70 -58.17
N ILE A 127 26.46 21.18 -57.54
CA ILE A 127 27.85 21.59 -57.84
C ILE A 127 28.18 21.29 -59.30
N HIS A 128 27.78 20.12 -59.81
CA HIS A 128 28.00 19.75 -61.21
C HIS A 128 27.26 20.70 -62.17
N ASP A 129 25.98 20.97 -61.93
CA ASP A 129 25.18 21.89 -62.73
C ASP A 129 25.77 23.31 -62.72
N GLN A 130 26.22 23.80 -61.56
CA GLN A 130 26.88 25.11 -61.43
C GLN A 130 28.23 25.13 -62.14
N THR A 131 29.01 24.06 -62.06
CA THR A 131 30.31 23.95 -62.75
C THR A 131 30.12 23.95 -64.27
N TYR A 132 29.12 23.22 -64.77
CA TYR A 132 28.71 23.24 -66.19
C TYR A 132 28.33 24.66 -66.64
N LEU A 133 27.52 25.38 -65.85
CA LEU A 133 27.16 26.77 -66.15
C LEU A 133 28.38 27.69 -66.17
N ILE A 134 29.28 27.59 -65.20
CA ILE A 134 30.52 28.38 -65.15
C ILE A 134 31.40 28.06 -66.35
N ALA A 135 31.61 26.78 -66.67
CA ALA A 135 32.41 26.35 -67.82
C ALA A 135 31.81 26.84 -69.16
N LYS A 136 30.49 26.76 -69.31
CA LYS A 136 29.76 27.29 -70.48
C LYS A 136 29.93 28.80 -70.60
N LEU A 137 29.77 29.55 -69.50
CA LEU A 137 29.91 31.01 -69.48
C LEU A 137 31.34 31.47 -69.77
N THR A 138 32.35 30.79 -69.23
CA THR A 138 33.77 31.11 -69.51
C THR A 138 34.13 30.77 -70.95
N LEU A 139 33.72 29.61 -71.46
CA LEU A 139 33.95 29.20 -72.83
C LEU A 139 33.26 30.15 -73.83
N SER A 140 32.01 30.53 -73.58
CA SER A 140 31.29 31.49 -74.44
C SER A 140 31.95 32.87 -74.44
N LYS A 141 32.52 33.29 -73.31
CA LYS A 141 33.17 34.60 -73.17
C LYS A 141 34.57 34.65 -73.79
N ILE A 142 35.29 33.52 -73.84
CA ILE A 142 36.62 33.42 -74.47
C ILE A 142 36.51 33.13 -75.97
N SER A 143 35.55 32.29 -76.39
CA SER A 143 35.48 31.80 -77.77
C SER A 143 34.73 32.70 -78.75
N ASN A 144 33.90 33.65 -78.29
CA ASN A 144 33.06 34.53 -79.13
C ASN A 144 32.23 33.78 -80.21
N VAL A 145 31.98 32.48 -80.03
CA VAL A 145 31.20 31.59 -80.91
C VAL A 145 30.06 30.99 -80.07
N PRO A 146 28.82 30.92 -80.59
CA PRO A 146 27.69 30.31 -79.88
C PRO A 146 27.92 28.79 -79.77
N VAL A 147 28.14 28.30 -78.55
CA VAL A 147 28.45 26.88 -78.32
C VAL A 147 27.18 26.05 -78.22
N ASN A 148 27.19 24.87 -78.85
CA ASN A 148 26.08 23.92 -78.90
C ASN A 148 25.98 23.11 -77.59
N ASP A 149 24.78 23.06 -77.00
CA ASP A 149 24.54 22.58 -75.63
C ASP A 149 24.80 21.08 -75.42
N ASN A 150 24.77 20.28 -76.48
CA ASN A 150 24.89 18.82 -76.40
C ASN A 150 26.35 18.32 -76.32
N GLU A 151 27.32 19.00 -76.95
CA GLU A 151 28.73 18.56 -76.96
C GLU A 151 29.48 18.86 -75.64
N ILE A 152 29.11 19.93 -74.93
CA ILE A 152 29.69 20.24 -73.62
C ILE A 152 29.20 19.23 -72.57
N LYS A 153 27.94 18.79 -72.68
CA LYS A 153 27.35 17.89 -71.68
C LYS A 153 28.03 16.52 -71.70
N ASP A 154 28.28 15.97 -72.89
CA ASP A 154 28.97 14.69 -73.06
C ASP A 154 30.45 14.75 -72.65
N THR A 155 31.14 15.87 -72.87
CA THR A 155 32.55 16.05 -72.46
C THR A 155 32.72 16.32 -70.97
N VAL A 156 31.77 17.00 -70.32
CA VAL A 156 31.75 17.21 -68.87
C VAL A 156 31.35 15.93 -68.12
N ASP A 157 30.44 15.12 -68.68
CA ASP A 157 30.10 13.80 -68.13
C ASP A 157 31.27 12.80 -68.25
N GLN A 158 32.07 12.86 -69.33
CA GLN A 158 33.29 12.04 -69.47
C GLN A 158 34.42 12.39 -68.50
N LEU A 159 34.42 13.60 -67.93
CA LEU A 159 35.41 14.05 -66.94
C LEU A 159 35.02 13.71 -65.50
N GLN A 160 33.87 13.05 -65.26
CA GLN A 160 33.52 12.54 -63.94
C GLN A 160 34.66 11.65 -63.41
N PRO A 161 35.33 12.03 -62.31
CA PRO A 161 36.28 11.15 -61.70
C PRO A 161 35.52 9.97 -61.09
N LYS A 162 36.00 8.77 -61.42
CA LYS A 162 35.64 7.49 -60.78
C LYS A 162 36.11 7.54 -59.32
N VAL A 163 35.41 8.29 -58.46
CA VAL A 163 35.68 8.39 -57.02
C VAL A 163 34.87 7.30 -56.34
N ILE A 164 35.43 6.09 -56.32
CA ILE A 164 36.07 5.42 -55.17
C ILE A 164 35.04 4.66 -54.33
N ASN A 165 35.27 3.35 -54.32
CA ASN A 165 34.70 2.30 -53.49
C ASN A 165 35.07 2.50 -52.01
#